data_AF-A0A660A6E3-F1
#
_entry.id   AF-A0A660A6E3-F1
#
_cell.length_a   1.000
_cell.length_b   1.000
_cell.length_c   1.000
_cell.angle_alpha   90.00
_cell.angle_beta   90.00
_cell.angle_gamma   90.00
#
_symmetry.space_group_name_H-M   'P 1'
#
loop_
_entity.id
_entity.type
_entity.pdbx_description
1 polymer ?
#
loop_
_entity_poly.entity_id
_entity_poly.type
_entity_poly.pdbx_seq_one_letter_code
_entity_poly.pdbx_strand_id
1 'polypeptide(L)'
;MDKIIKSIAQSGAFRAYVLDSTETVALAQEKHNTLSSSTVALGRTLIANQILAANQKGDSKITVKVIGDSSFGHIISVADTKGHVKGYIQNTGVDIKKTATGEVLVGPFMGNGHFVTIIDYGTGNPYASTTPLITGEIGEDFAYYLTESEQTPSAIGLNVLLDENDKVKVAGGFMVQVLPGASEEEIARYEKRLQEMPAISHLLASKNHVDALLEAIYGDEPYKRLSEEPLSFQCDCSRERFEAALMTLPKADLQAMIDEDKGAEIVCQFCGTKYQFNESDLEALINDKA
;
A
#
# COMPACT_ATOMS: atom_id res chain seq x y z
N MET A 1 16.31 4.02 5.44
CA MET A 1 16.28 3.26 4.17
C MET A 1 15.28 2.16 4.34
N ASP A 2 14.21 2.29 3.58
CA ASP A 2 13.06 1.41 3.62
C ASP A 2 13.43 0.00 3.16
N LYS A 3 12.85 -0.98 3.86
CA LYS A 3 13.13 -2.39 3.63
C LYS A 3 12.07 -3.27 4.24
N ILE A 4 11.95 -4.49 3.72
CA ILE A 4 11.16 -5.57 4.28
C ILE A 4 12.06 -6.75 4.63
N ILE A 5 11.87 -7.27 5.85
CA ILE A 5 12.52 -8.49 6.32
C ILE A 5 11.48 -9.60 6.33
N LYS A 6 11.80 -10.69 5.63
CA LYS A 6 11.06 -11.95 5.72
C LYS A 6 11.75 -12.82 6.76
N SER A 7 11.00 -13.38 7.68
CA SER A 7 11.52 -14.21 8.77
C SER A 7 10.62 -15.40 9.04
N ILE A 8 11.16 -16.45 9.66
CA ILE A 8 10.43 -17.66 10.03
C ILE A 8 10.84 -18.11 11.42
N ALA A 9 9.87 -18.55 12.23
CA ALA A 9 10.13 -19.22 13.51
C ALA A 9 10.99 -20.47 13.28
N GLN A 10 11.86 -20.80 14.23
CA GLN A 10 12.68 -22.02 14.10
C GLN A 10 11.83 -23.31 14.04
N SER A 11 10.63 -23.31 14.63
CA SER A 11 9.68 -24.42 14.50
C SER A 11 9.12 -24.58 13.09
N GLY A 12 9.20 -23.54 12.25
CA GLY A 12 8.58 -23.50 10.93
C GLY A 12 7.08 -23.21 10.96
N ALA A 13 6.48 -23.02 12.14
CA ALA A 13 5.04 -22.84 12.32
C ALA A 13 4.55 -21.42 11.96
N PHE A 14 5.41 -20.41 12.01
CA PHE A 14 5.04 -19.02 11.71
C PHE A 14 6.07 -18.35 10.82
N ARG A 15 5.57 -17.51 9.92
CA ARG A 15 6.37 -16.61 9.09
C ARG A 15 5.95 -15.17 9.39
N ALA A 16 6.92 -14.28 9.51
CA ALA A 16 6.68 -12.86 9.70
C ALA A 16 7.34 -12.01 8.61
N TYR A 17 6.64 -10.95 8.22
CA TYR A 17 7.11 -9.85 7.40
C TYR A 17 7.16 -8.63 8.30
N VAL A 18 8.28 -7.94 8.35
CA VAL A 18 8.44 -6.67 9.09
C VAL A 18 9.06 -5.66 8.16
N LEU A 19 8.51 -4.46 8.08
CA LEU A 19 9.00 -3.44 7.15
C LEU A 19 9.08 -2.04 7.75
N ASP A 20 10.11 -1.32 7.32
CA ASP A 20 10.22 0.13 7.34
C ASP A 20 9.83 0.64 5.95
N SER A 21 8.85 1.55 5.90
CA SER A 21 8.34 2.19 4.67
C SER A 21 8.28 3.72 4.86
N THR A 22 9.10 4.26 5.75
CA THR A 22 9.07 5.67 6.14
C THR A 22 9.32 6.60 4.96
N GLU A 23 10.37 6.36 4.17
CA GLU A 23 10.73 7.20 3.03
C GLU A 23 9.70 7.08 1.90
N THR A 24 9.15 5.88 1.69
CA THR A 24 8.11 5.55 0.71
C THR A 24 6.82 6.31 1.00
N VAL A 25 6.35 6.27 2.25
CA VAL A 25 5.12 6.97 2.66
C VAL A 25 5.33 8.48 2.70
N ALA A 26 6.51 8.95 3.13
CA ALA A 26 6.86 10.38 3.08
C ALA A 26 6.86 10.93 1.64
N LEU A 27 7.44 10.18 0.69
CA LEU A 27 7.43 10.56 -0.72
C LEU A 27 6.02 10.56 -1.31
N ALA A 28 5.18 9.60 -0.93
CA ALA A 28 3.77 9.60 -1.31
C ALA A 28 3.03 10.83 -0.74
N GLN A 29 3.30 11.19 0.52
CA GLN A 29 2.72 12.38 1.14
C GLN A 29 3.07 13.64 0.35
N GLU A 30 4.34 13.81 0.00
CA GLU A 30 4.85 14.96 -0.77
C GLU A 30 4.23 15.01 -2.16
N LYS A 31 4.28 13.91 -2.92
CA LYS A 31 3.77 13.85 -4.30
C LYS A 31 2.29 14.20 -4.42
N HIS A 32 1.50 13.80 -3.42
CA HIS A 32 0.05 13.98 -3.43
C HIS A 32 -0.42 15.17 -2.58
N ASN A 33 0.49 15.86 -1.88
CA ASN A 33 0.16 16.92 -0.93
C ASN A 33 -0.97 16.52 0.03
N THR A 34 -0.89 15.30 0.58
CA THR A 34 -1.93 14.78 1.48
C THR A 34 -1.85 15.42 2.86
N LEU A 35 -3.01 15.71 3.44
CA LEU A 35 -3.13 16.11 4.85
C LEU A 35 -3.09 14.88 5.76
N SER A 36 -2.97 15.13 7.07
CA SER A 36 -2.61 14.15 8.10
C SER A 36 -3.35 12.80 7.95
N SER A 37 -4.67 12.84 7.83
CA SER A 37 -5.49 11.63 7.85
C SER A 37 -5.46 10.89 6.52
N SER A 38 -5.44 11.64 5.42
CA SER A 38 -5.20 11.08 4.09
C SER A 38 -3.82 10.42 3.99
N THR A 39 -2.78 11.00 4.61
CA THR A 39 -1.43 10.41 4.66
C THR A 39 -1.43 9.09 5.42
N VAL A 40 -2.08 9.01 6.58
CA VAL A 40 -2.12 7.78 7.38
C VAL A 40 -2.86 6.67 6.63
N ALA A 41 -4.04 6.97 6.06
CA ALA A 41 -4.83 6.00 5.30
C ALA A 41 -4.10 5.49 4.05
N LEU A 42 -3.49 6.40 3.28
CA LEU A 42 -2.66 6.06 2.12
C LEU A 42 -1.46 5.21 2.56
N GLY A 43 -0.73 5.63 3.58
CA GLY A 43 0.47 4.94 4.05
C GLY A 43 0.20 3.51 4.52
N ARG A 44 -0.86 3.29 5.30
CA ARG A 44 -1.27 1.94 5.70
C ARG A 44 -1.61 1.06 4.49
N THR A 45 -2.27 1.62 3.48
CA THR A 45 -2.60 0.89 2.25
C THR A 45 -1.35 0.53 1.44
N LEU A 46 -0.36 1.44 1.34
CA LEU A 46 0.93 1.15 0.68
C LEU A 46 1.68 0.03 1.40
N ILE A 47 1.78 0.10 2.74
CA ILE A 47 2.45 -0.91 3.57
C ILE A 47 1.76 -2.27 3.43
N ALA A 48 0.42 -2.32 3.49
CA ALA A 48 -0.34 -3.55 3.29
C ALA A 48 -0.05 -4.19 1.93
N ASN A 49 -0.01 -3.39 0.87
CA ASN A 49 0.25 -3.91 -0.48
C ASN A 49 1.71 -4.34 -0.67
N GLN A 50 2.68 -3.66 -0.04
CA GLN A 50 4.08 -4.12 -0.02
C GLN A 50 4.23 -5.49 0.65
N ILE A 51 3.56 -5.71 1.78
CA ILE A 51 3.50 -7.03 2.44
C ILE A 51 2.89 -8.07 1.50
N LEU A 52 1.74 -7.75 0.90
CA LEU A 52 1.02 -8.67 0.02
C LEU A 52 1.85 -9.06 -1.21
N ALA A 53 2.52 -8.08 -1.83
CA ALA A 53 3.43 -8.32 -2.94
C ALA A 53 4.65 -9.16 -2.53
N ALA A 54 5.24 -8.88 -1.38
CA ALA A 54 6.36 -9.66 -0.84
C ALA A 54 5.96 -11.11 -0.47
N ASN A 55 4.67 -11.38 -0.30
CA ASN A 55 4.11 -12.72 -0.10
C ASN A 55 3.89 -13.50 -1.40
N GLN A 56 3.89 -12.83 -2.56
CA GLN A 56 3.76 -13.46 -3.87
C GLN A 56 5.10 -13.99 -4.40
N LYS A 57 5.02 -14.81 -5.46
CA LYS A 57 6.18 -15.35 -6.19
C LYS A 57 6.20 -14.81 -7.63
N GLY A 58 7.37 -14.96 -8.28
CA GLY A 58 7.56 -14.54 -9.67
C GLY A 58 7.49 -13.02 -9.83
N ASP A 59 7.23 -12.57 -11.06
CA ASP A 59 7.11 -11.16 -11.42
C ASP A 59 5.63 -10.71 -11.40
N SER A 60 5.00 -10.86 -10.24
CA SER A 60 3.58 -10.53 -10.06
C SER A 60 3.38 -9.05 -9.73
N LYS A 61 2.25 -8.48 -10.15
CA LYS A 61 1.79 -7.14 -9.75
C LYS A 61 0.48 -7.25 -8.98
N ILE A 62 0.40 -6.57 -7.85
CA ILE A 62 -0.74 -6.61 -6.95
C ILE A 62 -1.34 -5.22 -6.88
N THR A 63 -2.64 -5.11 -7.16
CA THR A 63 -3.43 -3.91 -6.94
C THR A 63 -4.32 -4.11 -5.73
N VAL A 64 -4.19 -3.25 -4.74
CA VAL A 64 -5.13 -3.15 -3.62
C VAL A 64 -6.00 -1.91 -3.84
N LYS A 65 -7.31 -2.06 -3.70
CA LYS A 65 -8.26 -0.94 -3.66
C LYS A 65 -9.05 -1.01 -2.36
N VAL A 66 -8.95 0.05 -1.57
CA VAL A 66 -9.79 0.26 -0.40
C VAL A 66 -10.85 1.26 -0.84
N ILE A 67 -12.09 0.81 -0.96
CA ILE A 67 -13.19 1.62 -1.48
C ILE A 67 -14.16 1.83 -0.33
N GLY A 68 -14.31 3.08 0.13
CA GLY A 68 -15.26 3.45 1.15
C GLY A 68 -16.32 4.42 0.64
N ASP A 69 -17.38 4.58 1.42
CA ASP A 69 -18.51 5.48 1.14
C ASP A 69 -18.44 6.82 1.90
N SER A 70 -17.32 7.09 2.60
CA SER A 70 -17.14 8.27 3.44
C SER A 70 -15.98 9.18 2.95
N SER A 71 -15.40 9.95 3.86
CA SER A 71 -14.54 11.12 3.61
C SER A 71 -13.29 10.83 2.76
N PHE A 72 -12.73 9.63 2.82
CA PHE A 72 -11.55 9.28 2.02
C PHE A 72 -11.87 8.90 0.57
N GLY A 73 -13.11 8.49 0.28
CA GLY A 73 -13.48 7.89 -1.01
C GLY A 73 -12.77 6.56 -1.23
N HIS A 74 -11.87 6.50 -2.23
CA HIS A 74 -11.07 5.31 -2.49
C HIS A 74 -9.56 5.56 -2.37
N ILE A 75 -8.84 4.49 -2.02
CA ILE A 75 -7.38 4.41 -2.01
C ILE A 75 -6.98 3.28 -2.95
N ILE A 76 -6.07 3.55 -3.88
CA ILE A 76 -5.56 2.54 -4.80
C ILE A 76 -4.05 2.46 -4.66
N SER A 77 -3.54 1.27 -4.40
CA SER A 77 -2.13 0.95 -4.37
C SER A 77 -1.80 -0.12 -5.40
N VAL A 78 -0.65 -0.02 -6.05
CA VAL A 78 -0.07 -1.05 -6.92
C VAL A 78 1.34 -1.34 -6.43
N ALA A 79 1.65 -2.62 -6.17
CA ALA A 79 2.94 -3.08 -5.73
C ALA A 79 3.43 -4.24 -6.61
N ASP A 80 4.74 -4.42 -6.69
CA ASP A 80 5.35 -5.58 -7.35
C ASP A 80 6.22 -6.38 -6.38
N THR A 81 6.58 -7.60 -6.79
CA THR A 81 7.45 -8.51 -6.02
C THR A 81 8.91 -8.04 -5.91
N LYS A 82 9.27 -6.90 -6.52
CA LYS A 82 10.62 -6.31 -6.51
C LYS A 82 10.76 -5.20 -5.48
N GLY A 83 9.72 -4.95 -4.68
CA GLY A 83 9.71 -3.97 -3.59
C GLY A 83 9.22 -2.59 -3.99
N HIS A 84 8.78 -2.40 -5.24
CA HIS A 84 8.22 -1.14 -5.69
C HIS A 84 6.74 -1.04 -5.30
N VAL A 85 6.33 0.15 -4.86
CA VAL A 85 4.93 0.49 -4.64
C VAL A 85 4.60 1.87 -5.19
N LYS A 86 3.37 2.06 -5.62
CA LYS A 86 2.79 3.37 -5.90
C LYS A 86 1.34 3.37 -5.44
N GLY A 87 0.78 4.53 -5.20
CA GLY A 87 -0.63 4.61 -4.85
C GLY A 87 -1.09 6.03 -4.64
N TYR A 88 -2.39 6.23 -4.68
CA TYR A 88 -3.02 7.52 -4.43
C TYR A 88 -4.31 7.32 -3.63
N ILE A 89 -4.75 8.41 -3.03
CA ILE A 89 -6.03 8.53 -2.34
C ILE A 89 -6.88 9.56 -3.07
N GLN A 90 -8.17 9.28 -3.23
CA GLN A 90 -9.10 10.16 -3.94
C GLN A 90 -9.17 11.55 -3.28
N ASN A 91 -9.35 11.58 -1.96
CA ASN A 91 -9.47 12.82 -1.21
C ASN A 91 -8.19 13.06 -0.39
N THR A 92 -7.34 13.96 -0.87
CA THR A 92 -6.04 14.29 -0.25
C THR A 92 -6.16 15.25 0.94
N GLY A 93 -7.27 15.99 1.02
CA GLY A 93 -7.49 17.07 1.99
C GLY A 93 -8.18 16.65 3.29
N VAL A 94 -8.17 15.37 3.66
CA VAL A 94 -8.83 14.93 4.90
C VAL A 94 -7.87 15.11 6.07
N ASP A 95 -8.28 15.94 7.02
CA ASP A 95 -7.53 16.28 8.22
C ASP A 95 -8.45 16.24 9.45
N ILE A 96 -8.44 15.10 10.13
CA ILE A 96 -9.28 14.85 11.30
C ILE A 96 -8.42 15.01 12.55
N LYS A 97 -9.03 15.58 13.59
CA LYS A 97 -8.37 15.74 14.89
C LYS A 97 -7.86 14.40 15.41
N LYS A 98 -6.57 14.36 15.74
CA LYS A 98 -5.92 13.26 16.45
C LYS A 98 -6.69 12.96 17.74
N THR A 99 -6.76 11.68 18.10
CA THR A 99 -7.33 11.23 19.37
C THR A 99 -6.49 11.69 20.55
N ALA A 100 -6.95 11.44 21.78
CA ALA A 100 -6.18 11.74 23.00
C ALA A 100 -4.83 11.01 23.07
N THR A 101 -4.67 9.90 22.33
CA THR A 101 -3.40 9.15 22.21
C THR A 101 -2.48 9.70 21.12
N GLY A 102 -2.92 10.71 20.35
CA GLY A 102 -2.21 11.26 19.20
C GLY A 102 -2.42 10.46 17.90
N GLU A 103 -3.20 9.38 17.94
CA GLU A 103 -3.47 8.53 16.79
C GLU A 103 -4.58 9.10 15.91
N VAL A 104 -4.45 8.87 14.60
CA VAL A 104 -5.47 9.21 13.61
C VAL A 104 -6.38 8.00 13.39
N LEU A 105 -7.69 8.20 13.54
CA LEU A 105 -8.71 7.19 13.23
C LEU A 105 -9.01 7.21 11.73
N VAL A 106 -8.83 6.07 11.06
CA VAL A 106 -9.07 5.94 9.62
C VAL A 106 -10.45 5.35 9.35
N GLY A 107 -10.85 4.35 10.11
CA GLY A 107 -12.04 3.53 9.90
C GLY A 107 -13.34 4.31 9.76
N PRO A 108 -13.69 5.19 10.72
CA PRO A 108 -14.92 6.00 10.63
C PRO A 108 -15.01 6.87 9.38
N PHE A 109 -13.87 7.20 8.77
CA PHE A 109 -13.77 8.09 7.60
C PHE A 109 -13.54 7.35 6.29
N MET A 110 -13.23 6.05 6.35
CA MET A 110 -13.46 5.14 5.23
C MET A 110 -14.94 4.80 5.11
N GLY A 111 -15.62 4.57 6.24
CA GLY A 111 -17.03 4.18 6.27
C GLY A 111 -17.23 2.71 5.88
N ASN A 112 -18.38 2.40 5.28
CA ASN A 112 -18.62 1.07 4.74
C ASN A 112 -18.00 0.94 3.37
N GLY A 113 -17.69 -0.30 2.97
CA GLY A 113 -17.23 -0.54 1.62
C GLY A 113 -16.48 -1.85 1.49
N HIS A 114 -15.46 -1.86 0.64
CA HIS A 114 -14.79 -3.08 0.24
C HIS A 114 -13.26 -2.94 0.21
N PHE A 115 -12.60 -4.02 0.61
CA PHE A 115 -11.18 -4.29 0.35
C PHE A 115 -11.08 -5.21 -0.87
N VAL A 116 -10.50 -4.70 -1.95
CA VAL A 116 -10.39 -5.39 -3.24
C VAL A 116 -8.92 -5.65 -3.54
N THR A 117 -8.59 -6.89 -3.88
CA THR A 117 -7.25 -7.29 -4.34
C THR A 117 -7.34 -7.79 -5.78
N ILE A 118 -6.42 -7.35 -6.62
CA ILE A 118 -6.25 -7.85 -7.99
C ILE A 118 -4.79 -8.27 -8.16
N ILE A 119 -4.55 -9.54 -8.46
CA ILE A 119 -3.22 -10.12 -8.64
C ILE A 119 -3.04 -10.47 -10.12
N ASP A 120 -2.11 -9.78 -10.77
CA ASP A 120 -1.67 -10.08 -12.12
C ASP A 120 -0.37 -10.89 -12.06
N TYR A 121 -0.45 -12.15 -12.49
CA TYR A 121 0.69 -13.08 -12.56
C TYR A 121 1.51 -12.94 -13.86
N GLY A 122 1.18 -11.96 -14.72
CA GLY A 122 1.82 -11.78 -16.03
C GLY A 122 1.31 -12.72 -17.12
N THR A 123 0.22 -13.45 -16.85
CA THR A 123 -0.39 -14.44 -17.77
C THR A 123 -1.59 -13.89 -18.54
N GLY A 124 -1.94 -12.62 -18.33
CA GLY A 124 -3.08 -11.94 -18.96
C GLY A 124 -4.44 -12.25 -18.32
N ASN A 125 -4.49 -13.09 -17.28
CA ASN A 125 -5.72 -13.41 -16.54
C ASN A 125 -5.53 -13.07 -15.06
N PRO A 126 -5.76 -11.80 -14.65
CA PRO A 126 -5.60 -11.41 -13.27
C PRO A 126 -6.70 -12.05 -12.40
N TYR A 127 -6.31 -12.46 -11.18
CA TYR A 127 -7.24 -12.92 -10.16
C TYR A 127 -7.75 -11.73 -9.35
N ALA A 128 -9.05 -11.62 -9.15
CA ALA A 128 -9.66 -10.55 -8.35
C ALA A 128 -10.46 -11.13 -7.19
N SER A 129 -10.28 -10.56 -6.00
CA SER A 129 -10.99 -10.92 -4.79
C SER A 129 -11.52 -9.66 -4.10
N THR A 130 -12.65 -9.78 -3.41
CA THR A 130 -13.32 -8.66 -2.75
C THR A 130 -13.90 -9.13 -1.43
N THR A 131 -13.64 -8.36 -0.37
CA THR A 131 -14.20 -8.56 0.97
C THR A 131 -14.78 -7.23 1.48
N PRO A 132 -15.78 -7.25 2.38
CA PRO A 132 -16.25 -6.03 3.03
C PRO A 132 -15.15 -5.43 3.92
N LEU A 133 -15.18 -4.10 4.10
CA LEU A 133 -14.45 -3.45 5.20
C LEU A 133 -15.12 -3.85 6.52
N ILE A 134 -14.33 -4.34 7.47
CA ILE A 134 -14.77 -4.72 8.80
C ILE A 134 -14.68 -3.51 9.73
N THR A 135 -13.56 -2.80 9.67
CA THR A 135 -13.34 -1.59 10.49
C THR A 135 -12.93 -0.38 9.66
N GLY A 136 -12.38 -0.59 8.46
CA GLY A 136 -11.85 0.49 7.62
C GLY A 136 -10.50 1.02 8.12
N GLU A 137 -9.90 0.44 9.16
CA GLU A 137 -8.56 0.79 9.65
C GLU A 137 -7.43 0.21 8.77
N ILE A 138 -7.79 -0.48 7.69
CA ILE A 138 -6.94 -1.11 6.66
C ILE A 138 -6.23 -2.38 7.14
N GLY A 139 -5.64 -2.34 8.34
CA GLY A 139 -4.90 -3.49 8.89
C GLY A 139 -5.80 -4.70 9.16
N GLU A 140 -6.91 -4.48 9.86
CA GLU A 140 -7.87 -5.54 10.16
C GLU A 140 -8.64 -5.99 8.92
N ASP A 141 -8.95 -5.07 8.00
CA ASP A 141 -9.58 -5.41 6.72
C ASP A 141 -8.66 -6.31 5.88
N PHE A 142 -7.34 -6.04 5.91
CA PHE A 142 -6.35 -6.89 5.26
C PHE A 142 -6.22 -8.27 5.92
N ALA A 143 -6.23 -8.33 7.27
CA ALA A 143 -6.24 -9.60 8.00
C ALA A 143 -7.49 -10.44 7.68
N TYR A 144 -8.65 -9.79 7.57
CA TYR A 144 -9.91 -10.42 7.18
C TYR A 144 -9.84 -10.97 5.76
N TYR A 145 -9.33 -10.18 4.79
CA TYR A 145 -9.09 -10.65 3.42
C TYR A 145 -8.19 -11.90 3.38
N LEU A 146 -7.06 -11.90 4.08
CA LEU A 146 -6.16 -13.06 4.10
C LEU A 146 -6.81 -14.31 4.71
N THR A 147 -7.71 -14.12 5.67
CA THR A 147 -8.43 -15.21 6.33
C THR A 147 -9.51 -15.78 5.42
N GLU A 148 -10.40 -14.93 4.91
CA GLU A 148 -11.58 -15.37 4.14
C GLU A 148 -11.25 -15.76 2.69
N SER A 149 -10.40 -14.99 2.02
CA SER A 149 -10.12 -15.19 0.60
C SER A 149 -8.91 -16.08 0.35
N GLU A 150 -7.86 -15.97 1.18
CA GLU A 150 -6.61 -16.73 1.00
C GLU A 150 -6.50 -17.94 1.95
N GLN A 151 -7.42 -18.09 2.91
CA GLN A 151 -7.40 -19.17 3.93
C GLN A 151 -6.08 -19.21 4.71
N THR A 152 -5.54 -18.03 4.98
CA THR A 152 -4.27 -17.84 5.69
C THR A 152 -4.45 -16.86 6.85
N PRO A 153 -4.99 -17.33 7.99
CA PRO A 153 -5.13 -16.50 9.19
C PRO A 153 -3.81 -15.80 9.52
N SER A 154 -3.91 -14.47 9.65
CA SER A 154 -2.76 -13.60 9.78
C SER A 154 -3.04 -12.47 10.76
N ALA A 155 -2.05 -12.14 11.57
CA ALA A 155 -2.06 -10.94 12.39
C ALA A 155 -1.35 -9.81 11.64
N ILE A 156 -2.01 -8.66 11.54
CA ILE A 156 -1.53 -7.50 10.78
C ILE A 156 -1.41 -6.30 11.72
N GLY A 157 -0.26 -5.63 11.65
CA GLY A 157 -0.03 -4.39 12.38
C GLY A 157 0.54 -3.33 11.46
N LEU A 158 -0.21 -2.27 11.16
CA LEU A 158 0.21 -1.20 10.25
C LEU A 158 0.10 0.15 10.95
N ASN A 159 1.13 0.98 10.89
CA ASN A 159 1.05 2.30 11.48
C ASN A 159 1.89 3.34 10.73
N VAL A 160 1.42 4.59 10.81
CA VAL A 160 2.07 5.78 10.24
C VAL A 160 2.02 6.85 11.33
N LEU A 161 3.19 7.21 11.86
CA LEU A 161 3.32 8.29 12.83
C LEU A 161 3.72 9.57 12.12
N LEU A 162 3.00 10.63 12.44
CA LEU A 162 3.29 11.97 11.97
C LEU A 162 4.02 12.77 13.06
N ASP A 163 4.86 13.72 12.65
CA ASP A 163 5.47 14.70 13.54
C ASP A 163 4.50 15.86 13.88
N GLU A 164 5.02 16.89 14.54
CA GLU A 164 4.26 18.06 14.96
C GLU A 164 3.82 18.95 13.78
N ASN A 165 4.42 18.78 12.60
CA ASN A 165 4.10 19.50 11.37
C ASN A 165 3.29 18.63 10.39
N ASP A 166 2.69 17.54 10.90
CA ASP A 166 1.96 16.53 10.15
C ASP A 166 2.77 15.88 9.02
N LYS A 167 4.10 15.81 9.15
CA LYS A 167 4.97 15.08 8.22
C LYS A 167 5.22 13.67 8.70
N VAL A 168 5.38 12.73 7.78
CA VAL A 168 5.68 11.33 8.09
C VAL A 168 6.99 11.25 8.87
N LYS A 169 6.90 10.81 10.13
CA LYS A 169 8.04 10.59 11.02
C LYS A 169 8.55 9.16 10.94
N VAL A 170 7.64 8.20 10.95
CA VAL A 170 7.92 6.77 10.77
C VAL A 170 6.68 6.09 10.21
N ALA A 171 6.89 5.17 9.26
CA ALA A 171 5.81 4.36 8.70
C ALA A 171 6.30 2.92 8.54
N GLY A 172 5.51 1.97 8.99
CA GLY A 172 5.92 0.58 8.95
C GLY A 172 4.87 -0.35 9.56
N GLY A 173 5.24 -1.61 9.69
CA GLY A 173 4.33 -2.60 10.21
C GLY A 173 4.85 -4.02 10.13
N PHE A 174 3.94 -4.96 10.34
CA PHE A 174 4.20 -6.37 10.23
C PHE A 174 2.98 -7.16 9.74
N MET A 175 3.28 -8.35 9.24
CA MET A 175 2.33 -9.45 9.10
C MET A 175 2.94 -10.71 9.71
N VAL A 176 2.20 -11.38 10.59
CA VAL A 176 2.54 -12.73 11.09
C VAL A 176 1.50 -13.69 10.55
N GLN A 177 1.95 -14.73 9.87
CA GLN A 177 1.09 -15.70 9.21
C GLN A 177 1.39 -17.10 9.74
N VAL A 178 0.33 -17.84 10.07
CA VAL A 178 0.41 -19.24 10.47
C VAL A 178 0.71 -20.11 9.26
N LEU A 179 1.64 -21.05 9.39
CA LEU A 179 1.99 -22.03 8.37
C LEU A 179 1.38 -23.40 8.67
N PRO A 180 1.18 -24.26 7.64
CA PRO A 180 0.67 -25.61 7.84
C PRO A 180 1.53 -26.41 8.84
N GLY A 181 0.86 -27.09 9.77
CA GLY A 181 1.50 -27.92 10.80
C GLY A 181 1.76 -27.22 12.13
N ALA A 182 1.36 -25.95 12.29
CA ALA A 182 1.35 -25.28 13.59
C ALA A 182 0.37 -25.97 14.56
N SER A 183 0.82 -26.26 15.78
CA SER A 183 -0.06 -26.80 16.83
C SER A 183 -0.98 -25.72 17.42
N GLU A 184 -2.14 -26.12 17.96
CA GLU A 184 -3.06 -25.18 18.64
C GLU A 184 -2.37 -24.44 19.81
N GLU A 185 -1.48 -25.13 20.54
CA GLU A 185 -0.69 -24.53 21.62
C GLU A 185 0.28 -23.45 21.12
N GLU A 186 0.91 -23.67 19.97
CA GLU A 186 1.78 -22.69 19.32
C GLU A 186 0.99 -21.48 18.83
N ILE A 187 -0.17 -21.69 18.21
CA ILE A 187 -1.08 -20.62 17.75
C ILE A 187 -1.51 -19.76 18.92
N ALA A 188 -2.08 -20.36 19.98
CA ALA A 188 -2.53 -19.64 21.16
C ALA A 188 -1.41 -18.84 21.84
N ARG A 189 -0.18 -19.38 21.84
CA ARG A 189 1.00 -18.68 22.39
C ARG A 189 1.36 -17.43 21.58
N TYR A 190 1.39 -17.53 20.24
CA TYR A 190 1.67 -16.39 19.37
C TYR A 190 0.54 -15.36 19.40
N GLU A 191 -0.73 -15.78 19.42
CA GLU A 191 -1.88 -14.88 19.56
C GLU A 191 -1.79 -14.09 20.86
N LYS A 192 -1.56 -14.76 21.99
CA LYS A 192 -1.40 -14.11 23.29
C LYS A 192 -0.25 -13.10 23.25
N ARG A 193 0.89 -13.48 22.68
CA ARG A 193 2.05 -12.58 22.57
C ARG A 193 1.72 -11.33 21.75
N LEU A 194 1.06 -11.49 20.60
CA LEU A 194 0.70 -10.36 19.74
C LEU A 194 -0.37 -9.46 20.37
N GLN A 195 -1.24 -10.01 21.22
CA GLN A 195 -2.19 -9.21 22.01
C GLN A 195 -1.53 -8.45 23.15
N GLU A 196 -0.49 -9.02 23.77
CA GLU A 196 0.23 -8.42 24.90
C GLU A 196 1.41 -7.53 24.46
N MET A 197 1.76 -7.51 23.17
CA MET A 197 2.89 -6.74 22.68
C MET A 197 2.64 -5.22 22.82
N PRO A 198 3.70 -4.41 23.00
CA PRO A 198 3.55 -2.96 23.02
C PRO A 198 2.87 -2.44 21.74
N ALA A 199 2.12 -1.35 21.86
CA ALA A 199 1.48 -0.71 20.70
C ALA A 199 2.50 -0.49 19.57
N ILE A 200 2.07 -0.75 18.33
CA ILE A 200 2.95 -0.64 17.14
C ILE A 200 3.56 0.76 17.03
N SER A 201 2.79 1.80 17.39
CA SER A 201 3.28 3.19 17.46
C SER A 201 4.51 3.33 18.38
N HIS A 202 4.51 2.63 19.52
CA HIS A 202 5.65 2.64 20.43
C HIS A 202 6.87 1.90 19.84
N LEU A 203 6.64 0.73 19.24
CA LEU A 203 7.72 -0.07 18.63
C LEU A 203 8.37 0.66 17.45
N LEU A 204 7.56 1.30 16.61
CA LEU A 204 8.02 2.11 15.47
C LEU A 204 8.79 3.37 15.90
N ALA A 205 8.53 3.92 17.08
CA ALA A 205 9.26 5.08 17.58
C ALA A 205 10.70 4.77 18.03
N SER A 206 11.08 3.48 18.11
CA SER A 206 12.43 3.06 18.48
C SER A 206 13.44 3.30 17.34
N LYS A 207 14.73 3.41 17.70
CA LYS A 207 15.81 3.64 16.71
C LYS A 207 15.98 2.47 15.72
N ASN A 208 15.62 1.26 16.14
CA ASN A 208 15.72 0.05 15.33
C ASN A 208 14.39 -0.70 15.38
N HIS A 209 13.35 -0.08 14.84
CA HIS A 209 11.99 -0.57 14.96
C HIS A 209 11.75 -1.90 14.24
N VAL A 210 12.51 -2.22 13.20
CA VAL A 210 12.41 -3.53 12.54
C VAL A 210 12.80 -4.64 13.51
N ASP A 211 13.92 -4.47 14.21
CA ASP A 211 14.36 -5.46 15.20
C ASP A 211 13.43 -5.46 16.42
N ALA A 212 12.95 -4.30 16.88
CA ALA A 212 11.99 -4.22 17.98
C ALA A 212 10.67 -4.94 17.67
N LEU A 213 10.17 -4.84 16.43
CA LEU A 213 8.99 -5.56 15.96
C LEU A 213 9.25 -7.07 15.91
N LEU A 214 10.40 -7.50 15.40
CA LEU A 214 10.77 -8.92 15.38
C LEU A 214 10.88 -9.48 16.81
N GLU A 215 11.53 -8.78 17.73
CA GLU A 215 11.63 -9.15 19.14
C GLU A 215 10.25 -9.22 19.80
N ALA A 216 9.36 -8.29 19.50
CA ALA A 216 8.00 -8.33 20.03
C ALA A 216 7.16 -9.49 19.45
N ILE A 217 7.37 -9.87 18.18
CA ILE A 217 6.69 -10.99 17.51
C ILE A 217 7.18 -12.35 18.00
N TYR A 218 8.49 -12.54 18.13
CA TYR A 218 9.09 -13.82 18.47
C TYR A 218 9.35 -13.99 19.97
N GLY A 219 9.48 -12.90 20.73
CA GLY A 219 9.91 -12.92 22.12
C GLY A 219 11.29 -13.57 22.24
N ASP A 220 11.41 -14.50 23.20
CA ASP A 220 12.63 -15.29 23.41
C ASP A 220 12.75 -16.49 22.44
N GLU A 221 11.78 -16.71 21.54
CA GLU A 221 11.82 -17.82 20.60
C GLU A 221 12.81 -17.55 19.45
N PRO A 222 13.65 -18.54 19.08
CA PRO A 222 14.59 -18.37 17.99
C PRO A 222 13.87 -18.30 16.64
N TYR A 223 14.35 -17.43 15.77
CA TYR A 223 13.86 -17.25 14.41
C TYR A 223 15.01 -17.07 13.42
N LYS A 224 14.71 -17.20 12.13
CA LYS A 224 15.66 -16.98 11.03
C LYS A 224 15.16 -15.86 10.13
N ARG A 225 16.05 -14.93 9.77
CA ARG A 225 15.81 -13.98 8.67
C ARG A 225 16.08 -14.71 7.34
N LEU A 226 15.09 -14.72 6.47
CA LEU A 226 15.12 -15.38 5.17
C LEU A 226 15.61 -14.45 4.07
N SER A 227 15.14 -13.20 4.08
CA SER A 227 15.58 -12.16 3.16
C SER A 227 15.44 -10.77 3.78
N GLU A 228 16.21 -9.84 3.24
CA GLU A 228 16.07 -8.40 3.44
C GLU A 228 16.02 -7.78 2.05
N GLU A 229 14.90 -7.16 1.70
CA GLU A 229 14.62 -6.62 0.37
C GLU A 229 14.35 -5.12 0.49
N PRO A 230 14.91 -4.28 -0.41
CA PRO A 230 14.65 -2.85 -0.39
C PRO A 230 13.20 -2.56 -0.78
N LEU A 231 12.66 -1.47 -0.23
CA LEU A 231 11.35 -0.97 -0.60
C LEU A 231 11.47 0.46 -1.12
N SER A 232 10.60 0.83 -2.08
CA SER A 232 10.56 2.22 -2.54
C SER A 232 9.23 2.59 -3.18
N PHE A 233 8.92 3.89 -3.15
CA PHE A 233 7.87 4.44 -3.98
C PHE A 233 8.37 4.60 -5.43
N GLN A 234 7.79 3.86 -6.37
CA GLN A 234 8.19 3.91 -7.78
C GLN A 234 6.99 3.82 -8.73
N CYS A 235 6.88 4.82 -9.60
CA CYS A 235 5.90 4.86 -10.66
C CYS A 235 6.53 4.50 -12.00
N ASP A 236 5.85 3.68 -12.78
CA ASP A 236 6.24 3.24 -14.12
C ASP A 236 5.53 4.05 -15.23
N CYS A 237 5.08 5.27 -14.92
CA CYS A 237 4.51 6.17 -15.91
C CYS A 237 5.60 6.76 -16.82
N SER A 238 5.27 6.93 -18.10
CA SER A 238 6.18 7.53 -19.06
C SER A 238 5.37 8.30 -20.10
N ARG A 239 6.05 9.18 -20.85
CA ARG A 239 5.39 9.94 -21.91
C ARG A 239 4.80 9.00 -22.96
N GLU A 240 5.56 7.97 -23.35
CA GLU A 240 5.18 6.96 -24.34
C GLU A 240 3.92 6.20 -23.92
N ARG A 241 3.74 5.92 -22.62
CA ARG A 241 2.51 5.29 -22.12
C ARG A 241 1.29 6.20 -22.26
N PHE A 242 1.47 7.50 -22.04
CA PHE A 242 0.38 8.46 -22.21
C PHE A 242 0.10 8.77 -23.68
N GLU A 243 1.11 8.78 -24.55
CA GLU A 243 0.93 8.82 -26.01
C GLU A 243 0.11 7.62 -26.49
N ALA A 244 0.46 6.41 -26.05
CA ALA A 244 -0.31 5.21 -26.37
C ALA A 244 -1.77 5.30 -25.90
N ALA A 245 -2.03 5.93 -24.74
CA ALA A 245 -3.39 6.18 -24.26
C ALA A 245 -4.13 7.21 -25.14
N LEU A 246 -3.50 8.34 -25.50
CA LEU A 246 -4.05 9.32 -26.43
C LEU A 246 -4.34 8.73 -27.81
N MET A 247 -3.53 7.76 -28.26
CA MET A 247 -3.79 7.03 -29.50
C MET A 247 -5.09 6.22 -29.48
N THR A 248 -5.64 5.87 -28.31
CA THR A 248 -6.94 5.19 -28.21
C THR A 248 -8.15 6.10 -28.38
N LEU A 249 -7.96 7.43 -28.24
CA LEU A 249 -9.06 8.39 -28.36
C LEU A 249 -9.51 8.59 -29.82
N PRO A 250 -10.76 8.98 -30.08
CA PRO A 250 -11.21 9.47 -31.38
C PRO A 250 -10.33 10.63 -31.91
N LYS A 251 -10.16 10.72 -33.24
CA LYS A 251 -9.45 11.85 -33.87
C LYS A 251 -10.10 13.20 -33.53
N ALA A 252 -11.43 13.23 -33.43
CA ALA A 252 -12.17 14.44 -33.08
C ALA A 252 -11.80 14.97 -31.69
N ASP A 253 -11.58 14.08 -30.72
CA ASP A 253 -11.22 14.47 -29.35
C ASP A 253 -9.81 15.05 -29.31
N LEU A 254 -8.86 14.48 -30.06
CA LEU A 254 -7.51 15.03 -30.19
C LEU A 254 -7.52 16.40 -30.91
N GLN A 255 -8.37 16.57 -31.92
CA GLN A 255 -8.52 17.84 -32.62
C GLN A 255 -9.11 18.92 -31.70
N ALA A 256 -10.10 18.58 -30.86
CA ALA A 256 -10.66 19.50 -29.88
C ALA A 256 -9.60 20.01 -28.89
N MET A 257 -8.70 19.13 -28.42
CA MET A 257 -7.57 19.54 -27.56
C MET A 257 -6.62 20.54 -28.26
N ILE A 258 -6.39 20.41 -29.57
CA ILE A 258 -5.59 21.37 -30.35
C ILE A 258 -6.33 22.71 -30.49
N ASP A 259 -7.60 22.65 -30.86
CA ASP A 259 -8.39 23.84 -31.21
C ASP A 259 -8.74 24.69 -29.99
N GLU A 260 -9.16 24.04 -28.90
CA GLU A 260 -9.69 24.66 -27.68
C GLU A 260 -8.58 24.92 -26.64
N ASP A 261 -7.74 23.92 -26.36
CA ASP A 261 -6.78 23.94 -25.25
C ASP A 261 -5.33 24.21 -25.68
N LYS A 262 -5.05 24.26 -26.99
CA LYS A 262 -3.71 24.43 -27.57
C LYS A 262 -2.70 23.38 -27.11
N GLY A 263 -3.19 22.17 -26.83
CA GLY A 263 -2.41 21.06 -26.31
C GLY A 263 -3.16 20.26 -25.24
N ALA A 264 -2.44 19.41 -24.52
CA ALA A 264 -2.99 18.63 -23.41
C ALA A 264 -1.97 18.47 -22.28
N GLU A 265 -2.41 18.67 -21.03
CA GLU A 265 -1.66 18.26 -19.83
C GLU A 265 -2.27 16.96 -19.29
N ILE A 266 -1.47 15.90 -19.23
CA ILE A 266 -1.85 14.66 -18.56
C ILE A 266 -1.09 14.57 -17.23
N VAL A 267 -1.83 14.45 -16.13
CA VAL A 267 -1.25 14.26 -14.79
C VAL A 267 -1.35 12.80 -14.40
N CYS A 268 -0.22 12.16 -14.10
CA CYS A 268 -0.23 10.80 -13.59
C CYS A 268 -0.85 10.77 -12.18
N GLN A 269 -2.01 10.14 -12.04
CA GLN A 269 -2.70 10.00 -10.76
C GLN A 269 -1.86 9.32 -9.67
N PHE A 270 -0.94 8.42 -10.06
CA PHE A 270 -0.10 7.68 -9.11
C PHE A 270 1.09 8.46 -8.58
N CYS A 271 1.62 9.48 -9.26
CA CYS A 271 2.85 10.13 -8.81
C CYS A 271 2.88 11.65 -8.98
N GLY A 272 1.81 12.24 -9.54
CA GLY A 272 1.68 13.67 -9.76
C GLY A 272 2.49 14.22 -10.94
N THR A 273 3.29 13.40 -11.63
CA THR A 273 4.08 13.87 -12.78
C THR A 273 3.15 14.37 -13.88
N LYS A 274 3.42 15.59 -14.34
CA LYS A 274 2.72 16.26 -15.45
C LYS A 274 3.44 15.98 -16.77
N TYR A 275 2.70 15.55 -17.77
CA TYR A 275 3.17 15.31 -19.13
C TYR A 275 2.45 16.29 -20.05
N GLN A 276 3.23 17.14 -20.72
CA GLN A 276 2.71 18.18 -21.60
C GLN A 276 2.81 17.74 -23.05
N PHE A 277 1.70 17.79 -23.79
CA PHE A 277 1.60 17.51 -25.21
C PHE A 277 1.19 18.80 -25.92
N ASN A 278 2.05 19.29 -26.81
CA ASN A 278 1.75 20.49 -27.60
C ASN A 278 0.92 20.14 -28.85
N GLU A 279 0.50 21.15 -29.60
CA GLU A 279 -0.28 20.96 -30.83
C GLU A 279 0.42 20.02 -31.82
N SER A 280 1.73 20.17 -32.04
CA SER A 280 2.48 19.32 -32.98
C SER A 280 2.57 17.85 -32.54
N ASP A 281 2.61 17.59 -31.23
CA ASP A 281 2.57 16.23 -30.70
C ASP A 281 1.22 15.59 -31.03
N LEU A 282 0.12 16.32 -30.82
CA LEU A 282 -1.24 15.83 -31.08
C LEU A 282 -1.51 15.66 -32.58
N GLU A 283 -1.01 16.56 -33.42
CA GLU A 283 -1.06 16.43 -34.89
C GLU A 283 -0.35 15.17 -35.38
N ALA A 284 0.83 14.87 -34.83
CA ALA A 284 1.55 13.63 -35.15
C ALA A 284 0.72 12.38 -34.80
N LEU A 285 0.08 12.37 -33.62
CA LEU A 285 -0.80 11.26 -33.21
C LEU A 285 -2.04 11.12 -34.10
N ILE A 286 -2.58 12.21 -34.66
CA ILE A 286 -3.72 12.17 -35.59
C ILE A 286 -3.29 11.58 -36.94
N ASN A 287 -2.09 11.94 -37.40
CA ASN A 287 -1.52 11.49 -38.67
C ASN A 287 -1.11 10.01 -38.63
N ASP A 288 -0.53 9.53 -37.53
CA ASP A 288 -0.14 8.12 -37.37
C ASP A 288 -1.35 7.15 -37.29
N LYS A 289 -2.56 7.68 -37.06
CA LYS A 289 -3.83 6.95 -37.13
C LYS A 289 -4.40 6.85 -38.56
N ALA A 290 -3.73 7.38 -39.58
CA ALA A 290 -4.18 7.33 -40.98
C ALA A 290 -3.68 6.05 -41.67
#